data_AF-A0A2N1NYU9-F1
#
_entry.id   AF-A0A2N1NYU9-F1
#
_cell.length_a   1.000
_cell.length_b   1.000
_cell.length_c   1.000
_cell.angle_alpha   90.00
_cell.angle_beta   90.00
_cell.angle_gamma   90.00
#
_symmetry.space_group_name_H-M   'P 1'
#
loop_
_entity.id
_entity.type
_entity.pdbx_description
1 polymer ?
#
loop_
_entity_poly.entity_id
_entity_poly.type
_entity_poly.pdbx_seq_one_letter_code
_entity_poly.pdbx_strand_id
1 'polypeptide(L)'
;MEFNETPLPSQQVIKKNFVEIHNYPEKPIIEYSETGRSYTYNIIEEGNYPPVAYLKYTKRQNGFRIPDNYEVETSWGKPKKRHLVRCIIKYVDNNPIYWKSPVPMQQVYMPKL
;
A
#
# COMPACT_ATOMS: atom_id res chain seq x y z
N MET A 1 -15.39 -33.03 -39.61
CA MET A 1 -14.68 -31.85 -40.16
C MET A 1 -14.19 -31.06 -38.97
N GLU A 2 -12.87 -31.03 -38.83
CA GLU A 2 -12.11 -30.46 -37.72
C GLU A 2 -11.94 -28.95 -38.00
N PHE A 3 -12.26 -28.09 -37.04
CA PHE A 3 -11.89 -26.67 -37.11
C PHE A 3 -10.93 -26.39 -35.95
N ASN A 4 -9.67 -26.37 -36.34
CA ASN A 4 -8.48 -26.09 -35.56
C ASN A 4 -8.35 -24.59 -35.33
N GLU A 5 -8.73 -24.11 -34.14
CA GLU A 5 -8.30 -22.81 -33.65
C GLU A 5 -7.23 -23.01 -32.57
N THR A 6 -5.99 -22.73 -32.95
CA THR A 6 -4.82 -22.72 -32.05
C THR A 6 -4.99 -21.61 -31.02
N PRO A 7 -4.99 -21.89 -29.71
CA PRO A 7 -4.96 -20.81 -28.71
C PRO A 7 -3.59 -20.12 -28.75
N LEU A 8 -3.60 -18.81 -28.94
CA LEU A 8 -2.42 -17.95 -28.81
C LEU A 8 -1.72 -18.17 -27.45
N PRO A 9 -0.38 -18.06 -27.40
CA PRO A 9 0.38 -18.38 -26.20
C PRO A 9 -0.11 -17.54 -25.03
N SER A 10 -0.47 -18.23 -23.96
CA SER A 10 -0.79 -17.66 -22.67
C SER A 10 0.26 -16.62 -22.30
N GLN A 11 -0.15 -15.34 -22.28
CA GLN A 11 0.56 -14.35 -21.51
C GLN A 11 0.58 -14.89 -20.09
N GLN A 12 1.74 -15.39 -19.67
CA GLN A 12 1.96 -15.83 -18.30
C GLN A 12 1.78 -14.60 -17.42
N VAL A 13 0.56 -14.36 -16.96
CA VAL A 13 0.27 -13.40 -15.91
C VAL A 13 0.91 -14.00 -14.67
N ILE A 14 2.16 -13.62 -14.40
CA ILE A 14 2.81 -13.93 -13.14
C ILE A 14 1.94 -13.30 -12.06
N LYS A 15 1.05 -14.10 -11.45
CA LYS A 15 0.30 -13.72 -10.25
C LYS A 15 1.37 -13.44 -9.18
N LYS A 16 1.70 -12.16 -8.99
CA LYS A 16 2.46 -11.74 -7.81
C LYS A 16 1.57 -12.03 -6.60
N ASN A 17 1.82 -13.16 -5.94
CA ASN A 17 1.22 -13.47 -4.66
C ASN A 17 1.79 -12.49 -3.63
N PHE A 18 0.93 -11.62 -3.13
CA PHE A 18 1.22 -10.79 -1.97
C PHE A 18 0.43 -11.33 -0.78
N VAL A 19 1.01 -11.29 0.41
CA VAL A 19 0.39 -11.72 1.66
C VAL A 19 0.35 -10.51 2.58
N GLU A 20 -0.84 -10.19 3.08
CA GLU A 20 -1.09 -9.11 4.02
C GLU A 20 -1.74 -9.70 5.26
N ILE A 21 -1.14 -9.48 6.43
CA ILE A 21 -1.58 -10.01 7.73
C ILE A 21 -1.70 -8.82 8.68
N HIS A 22 -2.89 -8.63 9.24
CA HIS A 22 -3.15 -7.61 10.27
C HIS A 22 -4.38 -7.99 11.10
N ASN A 23 -4.47 -7.40 12.29
CA ASN A 23 -5.62 -7.52 13.18
C ASN A 23 -6.12 -6.12 13.61
N TYR A 24 -6.23 -5.23 12.63
CA TYR A 24 -6.64 -3.84 12.86
C TYR A 24 -8.15 -3.77 13.13
N PRO A 25 -8.65 -2.94 14.07
CA PRO A 25 -7.94 -1.92 14.86
C PRO A 25 -7.29 -2.42 16.16
N GLU A 26 -7.44 -3.70 16.54
CA GLU A 26 -6.88 -4.23 17.79
C GLU A 26 -5.34 -4.13 17.85
N LYS A 27 -4.68 -4.26 16.70
CA LYS A 27 -3.23 -4.03 16.54
C LYS A 27 -2.99 -3.05 15.39
N PRO A 28 -2.23 -1.96 15.60
CA PRO A 28 -1.91 -0.98 14.56
C PRO A 28 -0.81 -1.47 13.60
N ILE A 29 -0.51 -2.77 13.58
CA ILE A 29 0.59 -3.33 12.80
C ILE A 29 0.03 -4.12 11.63
N ILE A 30 0.51 -3.80 10.44
CA ILE A 30 0.21 -4.53 9.21
C ILE A 30 1.51 -5.08 8.63
N GLU A 31 1.54 -6.40 8.42
CA GLU A 31 2.64 -7.09 7.78
C GLU A 31 2.28 -7.37 6.33
N TYR A 32 3.07 -6.86 5.40
CA TYR A 32 2.90 -7.07 3.97
C TYR A 32 4.14 -7.73 3.40
N SER A 33 3.97 -8.80 2.66
CA SER A 33 5.05 -9.46 1.95
C SER A 33 4.69 -9.68 0.48
N GLU A 34 5.64 -9.37 -0.39
CA GLU A 34 5.64 -9.74 -1.80
C GLU A 34 6.88 -10.62 -2.07
N THR A 35 6.96 -11.24 -3.24
CA THR A 35 8.06 -12.14 -3.60
C THR A 35 9.44 -11.48 -3.36
N GLY A 36 10.11 -11.88 -2.26
CA GLY A 36 11.44 -11.40 -1.88
C GLY A 36 11.48 -10.09 -1.07
N ARG A 37 10.34 -9.48 -0.69
CA ARG A 37 10.31 -8.26 0.13
C ARG A 37 9.21 -8.33 1.19
N SER A 38 9.54 -7.92 2.40
CA SER A 38 8.59 -7.80 3.50
C SER A 38 8.67 -6.39 4.09
N TYR A 39 7.51 -5.84 4.39
CA TYR A 39 7.31 -4.53 4.96
C TYR A 39 6.43 -4.67 6.20
N THR A 40 6.77 -3.93 7.24
CA THR A 40 5.95 -3.77 8.43
C THR A 40 5.51 -2.33 8.50
N TYR A 41 4.21 -2.11 8.51
CA TYR A 41 3.59 -0.82 8.69
C TYR A 41 3.06 -0.73 10.11
N ASN A 42 3.45 0.31 10.84
CA ASN A 42 2.92 0.64 12.14
C ASN A 42 2.12 1.94 12.01
N ILE A 43 0.81 1.84 12.16
CA ILE A 43 -0.11 2.97 12.08
C ILE A 43 0.06 3.80 13.35
N ILE A 44 0.51 5.03 13.18
CA ILE A 44 0.67 6.00 14.28
C ILE A 44 -0.65 6.75 14.45
N GLU A 45 -1.25 7.18 13.33
CA GLU A 45 -2.53 7.90 13.32
C GLU A 45 -3.35 7.46 12.09
N GLU A 46 -4.60 7.05 12.30
CA GLU A 46 -5.51 6.68 11.19
C GLU A 46 -5.94 7.91 10.38
N GLY A 47 -5.97 9.08 11.02
CA GLY A 47 -6.50 10.29 10.41
C GLY A 47 -8.02 10.27 10.27
N ASN A 48 -8.56 11.12 9.39
CA ASN A 48 -9.99 11.23 9.13
C ASN A 48 -10.29 11.14 7.64
N TYR A 49 -11.40 10.50 7.27
CA TYR A 49 -11.80 10.45 5.87
C TYR A 49 -12.42 11.78 5.43
N PRO A 50 -11.92 12.39 4.34
CA PRO A 50 -12.50 13.60 3.82
C PRO A 50 -13.91 13.38 3.26
N PRO A 51 -14.73 14.46 3.18
CA PRO A 51 -16.00 14.48 2.46
C PRO A 51 -15.92 13.89 1.05
N VAL A 52 -17.03 13.26 0.63
CA VAL A 52 -17.17 12.59 -0.67
C VAL A 52 -16.82 13.51 -1.85
N ALA A 53 -17.04 14.82 -1.72
CA ALA A 53 -16.75 15.81 -2.75
C ALA A 53 -15.27 15.83 -3.20
N TYR A 54 -14.33 15.45 -2.33
CA TYR A 54 -12.90 15.42 -2.66
C TYR A 54 -12.15 14.18 -2.18
N LEU A 55 -12.89 13.16 -1.73
CA LEU A 55 -12.35 11.87 -1.36
C LEU A 55 -11.59 11.22 -2.54
N LYS A 56 -10.32 10.87 -2.30
CA LYS A 56 -9.49 10.16 -3.28
C LYS A 56 -9.33 8.68 -2.90
N TYR A 57 -9.00 7.89 -3.90
CA TYR A 57 -8.81 6.45 -3.79
C TYR A 57 -7.43 6.03 -4.27
N THR A 58 -6.89 4.95 -3.69
CA THR A 58 -5.63 4.36 -4.15
C THR A 58 -5.78 3.73 -5.54
N LYS A 59 -4.70 3.67 -6.33
CA LYS A 59 -4.73 3.24 -7.75
C LYS A 59 -4.94 1.73 -7.98
N ARG A 60 -5.37 0.96 -6.98
CA ARG A 60 -5.55 -0.50 -7.07
C ARG A 60 -6.95 -0.85 -7.59
N GLN A 61 -7.12 -2.04 -8.17
CA GLN A 61 -8.46 -2.62 -8.29
C GLN A 61 -9.07 -2.70 -6.89
N ASN A 62 -10.27 -2.14 -6.70
CA ASN A 62 -10.89 -1.86 -5.41
C ASN A 62 -10.04 -0.93 -4.53
N GLY A 63 -9.63 0.22 -5.10
CA GLY A 63 -8.89 1.26 -4.41
C GLY A 63 -9.53 1.66 -3.08
N PHE A 64 -8.70 1.90 -2.09
CA PHE A 64 -9.10 2.28 -0.74
C PHE A 64 -9.22 3.79 -0.62
N ARG A 65 -10.14 4.24 0.24
CA ARG A 65 -10.29 5.64 0.62
C ARG A 65 -8.98 6.14 1.25
N ILE A 66 -8.51 7.31 0.84
CA ILE A 66 -7.27 7.89 1.39
C ILE A 66 -7.65 8.83 2.54
N PRO A 67 -7.24 8.53 3.80
CA PRO A 67 -7.49 9.41 4.94
C PRO A 67 -6.60 10.66 4.92
N ASP A 68 -7.09 11.73 5.54
CA ASP A 68 -6.35 12.94 5.86
C ASP A 68 -5.69 12.84 7.23
N ASN A 69 -4.47 13.38 7.37
CA ASN A 69 -3.60 13.23 8.55
C ASN A 69 -3.27 11.76 8.90
N TYR A 70 -3.30 10.88 7.91
CA TYR A 70 -2.85 9.50 8.10
C TYR A 70 -1.34 9.46 8.31
N GLU A 71 -0.90 8.83 9.38
CA GLU A 71 0.51 8.70 9.72
C GLU A 71 0.90 7.25 9.97
N VAL A 72 1.95 6.82 9.27
CA VAL A 72 2.43 5.44 9.32
C VAL A 72 3.94 5.41 9.33
N GLU A 73 4.49 4.56 10.20
CA GLU A 73 5.88 4.17 10.15
C GLU A 73 6.01 2.89 9.33
N THR A 74 6.78 2.95 8.25
CA THR A 74 7.07 1.80 7.40
C THR A 74 8.49 1.34 7.66
N SER A 75 8.68 0.03 7.81
CA SER A 75 10.00 -0.55 7.96
C SER A 75 10.19 -1.82 7.13
N TRP A 76 11.40 -2.01 6.63
CA TRP A 76 11.76 -3.17 5.81
C TRP A 76 13.25 -3.50 5.94
N GLY A 77 13.64 -4.68 5.44
CA GLY A 77 15.02 -5.16 5.48
C GLY A 77 15.35 -6.00 6.72
N LYS A 78 16.61 -6.44 6.82
CA LYS A 78 17.07 -7.32 7.90
C LYS A 78 17.17 -6.54 9.23
N PRO A 79 17.03 -7.17 10.40
CA PRO A 79 17.09 -6.48 11.70
C PRO A 79 18.31 -5.57 11.88
N LYS A 80 19.49 -5.98 11.41
CA LYS A 80 20.75 -5.21 11.49
C LYS A 80 20.87 -4.04 10.50
N LYS A 81 20.00 -4.01 9.47
CA LYS A 81 19.95 -2.99 8.40
C LYS A 81 18.49 -2.64 8.11
N ARG A 82 17.71 -2.46 9.17
CA ARG A 82 16.29 -2.16 9.06
C ARG A 82 16.17 -0.70 8.61
N HIS A 83 15.54 -0.50 7.48
CA HIS A 83 15.15 0.82 7.03
C HIS A 83 13.83 1.19 7.71
N LEU A 84 13.72 2.43 8.14
CA LEU A 84 12.55 2.98 8.81
C LEU A 84 12.26 4.34 8.17
N VAL A 85 11.02 4.51 7.73
CA VAL A 85 10.54 5.76 7.12
C VAL A 85 9.20 6.09 7.74
N ARG A 86 9.04 7.36 8.09
CA ARG A 86 7.75 7.91 8.53
C ARG A 86 7.08 8.58 7.35
N CYS A 87 5.85 8.19 7.08
CA CYS A 87 5.02 8.71 6.01
C CYS A 87 3.79 9.38 6.60
N ILE A 88 3.44 10.56 6.08
CA ILE A 88 2.25 11.31 6.49
C ILE A 88 1.47 11.69 5.23
N ILE A 89 0.16 11.49 5.24
CA ILE A 89 -0.75 12.00 4.22
C ILE A 89 -1.45 13.23 4.77
N LYS A 90 -1.42 14.35 4.04
CA LYS A 90 -2.20 15.54 4.35
C LYS A 90 -2.92 16.02 3.10
N TYR A 91 -4.19 16.37 3.22
CA TYR A 91 -4.94 17.01 2.16
C TYR A 91 -4.64 18.51 2.16
N VAL A 92 -4.17 19.00 1.00
CA VAL A 92 -3.98 20.43 0.74
C VAL A 92 -4.71 20.73 -0.57
N ASP A 93 -5.54 21.77 -0.57
CA ASP A 93 -6.38 22.12 -1.71
C ASP A 93 -7.14 20.92 -2.29
N ASN A 94 -7.80 20.14 -1.42
CA ASN A 94 -8.60 18.97 -1.78
C ASN A 94 -7.81 17.80 -2.42
N ASN A 95 -6.48 17.81 -2.34
CA ASN A 95 -5.61 16.78 -2.89
C ASN A 95 -4.69 16.18 -1.82
N PRO A 96 -4.54 14.84 -1.76
CA PRO A 96 -3.64 14.21 -0.81
C PRO A 96 -2.18 14.44 -1.22
N ILE A 97 -1.40 15.01 -0.30
CA ILE A 97 0.05 15.18 -0.39
C ILE A 97 0.71 14.17 0.54
N TYR A 98 1.69 13.45 0.00
CA TYR A 98 2.44 12.41 0.70
C TYR A 98 3.79 12.95 1.14
N TRP A 99 3.96 13.12 2.45
CA TRP A 99 5.21 13.53 3.09
C TRP A 99 5.98 12.31 3.57
N LYS A 100 7.31 12.34 3.44
CA LYS A 100 8.23 11.30 3.92
C LYS A 100 9.39 11.92 4.68
N SER A 101 9.78 11.33 5.80
CA SER A 101 10.94 11.73 6.60
C SER A 101 11.74 10.48 7.03
N PRO A 102 13.09 10.44 6.94
CA PRO A 102 14.05 11.40 6.39
C PRO A 102 14.78 10.91 5.11
N VAL A 103 14.17 10.07 4.26
CA VAL A 103 14.84 9.57 3.03
C VAL A 103 13.90 9.42 1.81
N PRO A 104 14.41 9.57 0.58
CA PRO A 104 13.58 9.53 -0.62
C PRO A 104 13.17 8.10 -1.03
N MET A 105 11.88 7.78 -0.89
CA MET A 105 11.24 6.58 -1.47
C MET A 105 10.95 6.68 -2.97
N GLN A 106 11.18 5.56 -3.68
CA GLN A 106 10.39 5.11 -4.83
C GLN A 106 9.25 4.22 -4.29
N GLN A 107 8.00 4.70 -4.48
CA GLN A 107 6.73 3.97 -4.40
C GLN A 107 6.50 3.04 -3.19
N VAL A 108 5.94 3.59 -2.10
CA VAL A 108 5.43 2.81 -0.96
C VAL A 108 4.04 2.24 -1.29
N TYR A 109 3.87 0.93 -1.12
CA TYR A 109 2.58 0.27 -1.08
C TYR A 109 1.83 0.72 0.18
N MET A 110 0.63 1.27 0.04
CA MET A 110 -0.22 1.55 1.20
C MET A 110 -0.98 0.26 1.56
N PRO A 111 -0.77 -0.30 2.75
CA PRO A 111 -1.49 -1.49 3.18
C PRO A 111 -2.97 -1.20 3.37
N LYS A 112 -3.78 -2.26 3.28
CA LYS A 112 -5.22 -2.20 3.48
C LYS A 112 -5.55 -1.83 4.94
N LEU A 113 -6.44 -0.87 5.09
CA LEU A 113 -7.25 -0.66 6.29
C LEU A 113 -8.68 -1.08 6.00
#